data_AF-A0ABD0N958-F1
#
_entry.id   AF-A0ABD0N958-F1
#
_cell.length_a   1.000
_cell.length_b   1.000
_cell.length_c   1.000
_cell.angle_alpha   90.00
_cell.angle_beta   90.00
_cell.angle_gamma   90.00
#
_symmetry.space_group_name_H-M   'P 1'
#
loop_
_entity.id
_entity.type
_entity.pdbx_description
1 polymer ?
#
loop_
_entity_poly.entity_id
_entity_poly.type
_entity_poly.pdbx_seq_one_letter_code
_entity_poly.pdbx_strand_id
1 'polypeptide(L)' 'VTAYGGELQYRMRYEPQARSLVIDGRPDVVLQGNGILLEHYSQTKPLPRVPATITVPFRE' A
#
# COMPACT_ATOMS: atom_id res chain seq x y z
N VAL A 1 -13.27 -12.98 16.10
CA VAL A 1 -12.53 -13.21 14.84
C VAL A 1 -11.47 -12.14 14.74
N THR A 2 -10.19 -12.50 14.81
CA THR A 2 -9.09 -11.55 14.70
C THR A 2 -8.17 -12.04 13.61
N ALA A 3 -8.13 -11.34 12.48
CA ALA A 3 -7.24 -11.66 11.37
C ALA A 3 -5.80 -11.24 11.70
N TYR A 4 -5.20 -11.83 12.73
CA TYR A 4 -3.77 -11.73 12.98
C TYR A 4 -3.08 -12.83 12.15
N GLY A 5 -2.19 -12.44 11.23
CA GLY A 5 -1.43 -13.37 10.38
C GLY A 5 -1.92 -13.55 8.93
N GLY A 6 -2.87 -12.73 8.46
CA GLY A 6 -3.26 -12.68 7.04
C GLY A 6 -2.38 -11.74 6.21
N GLU A 7 -2.65 -11.68 4.90
CA GLU A 7 -1.98 -10.75 3.97
C GLU A 7 -3.02 -10.05 3.09
N LEU A 8 -2.84 -8.74 2.86
CA LEU A 8 -3.53 -8.01 1.81
C LEU A 8 -2.65 -8.01 0.57
N GLN A 9 -3.10 -8.68 -0.47
CA GLN A 9 -2.48 -8.60 -1.79
C GLN A 9 -3.31 -7.71 -2.70
N TYR A 10 -2.67 -6.72 -3.33
CA TYR A 10 -3.30 -5.87 -4.33
C TYR A 10 -2.40 -5.66 -5.53
N ARG A 11 -3.02 -5.37 -6.68
CA ARG A 11 -2.32 -5.05 -7.92
C ARG A 11 -2.66 -3.62 -8.32
N MET A 12 -1.65 -2.78 -8.45
CA MET A 12 -1.82 -1.39 -8.85
C MET A 12 -1.06 -1.06 -10.13
N ARG A 13 -1.59 -0.11 -10.90
CA ARG A 13 -0.91 0.55 -12.02
C ARG A 13 -1.28 2.01 -11.98
N TYR A 14 -0.31 2.89 -12.10
CA TYR A 14 -0.55 4.34 -12.17
C TYR A 14 0.07 4.93 -13.43
N GLU A 15 -0.48 6.05 -13.87
CA GLU A 15 0.01 6.83 -15.00
C GLU A 15 0.11 8.30 -14.57
N PRO A 16 1.33 8.83 -14.35
CA PRO A 16 1.50 10.22 -13.98
C PRO A 16 1.15 11.12 -15.16
N GLN A 17 0.48 12.24 -14.86
CA GLN A 17 0.19 13.30 -15.82
C GLN A 17 1.30 14.35 -15.78
N ALA A 18 1.30 15.29 -16.72
CA ALA A 18 2.24 16.40 -16.71
C ALA A 18 2.14 17.16 -15.36
N ARG A 19 3.30 17.40 -14.72
CA ARG A 19 3.41 18.07 -13.41
C ARG A 19 2.81 17.29 -12.22
N SER A 20 2.69 15.96 -12.30
CA SER A 20 2.38 15.15 -11.11
C SER A 20 3.42 15.34 -10.02
N LEU A 21 2.93 15.53 -8.79
CA LEU A 21 3.77 15.61 -7.59
C LEU A 21 4.32 14.23 -7.24
N VAL A 22 5.59 14.17 -6.85
CA VAL A 22 6.16 12.98 -6.21
C VAL A 22 5.61 12.94 -4.78
N ILE A 23 4.84 11.89 -4.45
CA ILE A 23 4.36 11.66 -3.11
C ILE A 23 5.35 10.72 -2.42
N ASP A 24 6.25 11.30 -1.63
CA ASP A 24 7.18 10.55 -0.78
C ASP A 24 6.76 10.67 0.70
N GLY A 25 7.07 9.64 1.50
CA GLY A 25 6.85 9.65 2.95
C GLY A 25 5.39 9.47 3.40
N ARG A 26 4.51 8.98 2.53
CA ARG A 26 3.12 8.60 2.87
C ARG A 26 2.93 7.08 2.86
N PRO A 27 2.04 6.54 3.70
CA PRO A 27 1.70 5.12 3.65
C PRO A 27 0.95 4.80 2.36
N ASP A 28 1.23 3.64 1.78
CA ASP A 28 0.53 3.14 0.59
C ASP A 28 -0.78 2.45 0.95
N VAL A 29 -0.84 1.88 2.15
CA VAL A 29 -2.04 1.23 2.69
C VAL A 29 -2.25 1.70 4.12
N VAL A 30 -3.48 2.11 4.41
CA VAL A 30 -3.97 2.41 5.76
C VAL A 30 -5.16 1.51 6.03
N LEU A 31 -5.09 0.68 7.07
CA LEU A 31 -6.18 -0.18 7.51
C LEU A 31 -6.66 0.28 8.88
N GLN A 32 -7.97 0.49 9.00
CA GLN A 32 -8.60 0.94 10.24
C GLN A 32 -9.81 0.06 10.56
N GLY A 33 -9.91 -0.41 11.80
CA GLY A 33 -11.04 -1.21 12.28
C GLY A 33 -10.81 -1.69 13.70
N ASN A 34 -11.90 -1.91 14.46
CA ASN A 34 -11.84 -2.38 15.86
C ASN A 34 -10.89 -1.57 16.76
N GLY A 35 -10.71 -0.27 16.49
CA GLY A 35 -9.81 0.61 17.25
C GLY A 35 -8.31 0.49 16.90
N ILE A 36 -7.95 -0.30 15.89
CA ILE A 36 -6.56 -0.48 15.42
C ILE A 36 -6.34 0.31 14.12
N LEU A 37 -5.17 0.93 14.00
CA LEU A 37 -4.66 1.58 12.79
C LEU A 37 -3.37 0.87 12.36
N LEU A 38 -3.32 0.38 11.13
CA LEU A 38 -2.11 -0.19 10.53
C LEU A 38 -1.73 0.61 9.28
N GLU A 39 -0.53 1.18 9.30
CA GLU A 39 0.05 1.91 8.19
C GLU A 39 1.15 1.07 7.54
N HIS A 40 1.05 0.84 6.24
CA HIS A 40 2.08 0.16 5.47
C HIS A 40 2.76 1.14 4.53
N TYR A 41 4.08 1.22 4.68
CA TYR A 41 4.97 1.96 3.78
C TYR A 41 5.69 0.94 2.91
N SER A 42 5.35 0.86 1.62
CA SER A 42 6.02 -0.05 0.70
C SER A 42 7.43 0.46 0.44
N GLN A 43 8.40 -0.43 0.60
CA GLN A 43 9.77 -0.15 0.13
C GLN A 43 9.85 -0.20 -1.40
N THR A 44 8.91 -0.91 -2.03
CA THR A 44 8.82 -1.05 -3.48
C THR A 44 8.08 0.15 -4.07
N LYS A 45 8.79 1.04 -4.74
CA LYS A 45 8.18 2.10 -5.55
C LYS A 45 7.71 1.52 -6.90
N PRO A 46 6.41 1.46 -7.19
CA PRO A 46 5.92 0.96 -8.46
C PRO A 46 6.40 1.86 -9.62
N LEU A 47 6.68 1.26 -10.77
CA LEU A 47 7.03 2.00 -11.97
C LEU A 47 5.78 2.52 -12.69
N PRO A 48 5.83 3.73 -13.30
CA PRO A 48 4.72 4.23 -14.10
C PRO A 48 4.34 3.26 -15.21
N ARG A 49 3.02 3.11 -15.45
CA ARG A 49 2.42 2.29 -16.51
C ARG A 49 2.70 0.78 -16.42
N VAL A 50 3.45 0.33 -15.41
CA VAL A 50 3.75 -1.08 -15.16
C VAL A 50 2.87 -1.57 -14.00
N PRO A 51 2.08 -2.63 -14.16
CA PRO A 51 1.36 -3.22 -13.04
C PRO A 51 2.34 -3.79 -12.01
N ALA A 52 2.16 -3.42 -10.75
CA ALA A 52 2.89 -3.94 -9.61
C ALA A 52 1.94 -4.69 -8.68
N THR A 53 2.38 -5.84 -8.17
CA THR A 53 1.70 -6.58 -7.11
C THR A 53 2.38 -6.29 -5.78
N ILE A 54 1.61 -5.87 -4.78
CA ILE A 54 2.10 -5.52 -3.45
C ILE A 54 1.39 -6.42 -2.44
N THR A 55 2.17 -6.96 -1.50
CA THR A 55 1.69 -7.82 -0.41
C THR A 55 1.98 -7.13 0.91
N VAL A 56 0.92 -6.84 1.65
CA VAL A 56 0.97 -6.21 2.97
C VAL A 56 0.64 -7.25 4.02
N PRO A 57 1.62 -7.73 4.81
CA PRO A 57 1.34 -8.67 5.88
C PRO A 57 0.63 -7.96 7.04
N PHE A 58 -0.40 -8.58 7.61
CA PHE A 58 -1.09 -8.12 8.81
C PHE A 58 -0.32 -8.58 10.04
N ARG A 59 0.72 -7.82 10.37
CA ARG A 59 1.55 -7.99 11.56
C ARG A 59 1.42 -6.72 12.40
N GLU A 60 1.30 -6.91 13.71
CA GLU A 60 1.36 -5.83 14.70
C GLU A 60 2.73 -5.15 14.72
#